data_AF-A0A0C4DSH1-F1
#
_entry.id   AF-A0A0C4DSH1-F1
#
_cell.length_a   1.000
_cell.length_b   1.000
_cell.length_c   1.000
_cell.angle_alpha   90.00
_cell.angle_beta   90.00
_cell.angle_gamma   90.00
#
_symmetry.space_group_name_H-M   'P 1'
#
loop_
_entity.id
_entity.type
_entity.pdbx_description
1 polymer ?
#
loop_
_entity_poly.entity_id
_entity_poly.type
_entity_poly.pdbx_seq_one_letter_code
_entity_poly.pdbx_strand_id
1 'polypeptide(L)'
;MVALLLAASLAASLLSLQCFALLEEELVTFQGISSSATGPGLDIADAALIYDQDDFKGVQIAVQSLWRDLDQITGHGNRQLAAVTAVNASIPGNLGAAIIVGSVNSSLIRQITSSGALSLTDIEGRWESFKTSVVQNPLPGVDNALVIAGSDKRGTIFGVYTLSEQCGQSPYHWFADVPAQRHTHIYALPKTTVHGEPSVRYRGLFINDEEPALNQWWARRHNATRWPLDREFYAHVFDLLLRLRANFLWPAMWKSFTPPPGNIFFTDDPGNQQLADDYGIVISTAHHEPMQRATNEWDEVRLGPWDWSRNRDNITRFMDEGVRRAGKNESYFTIGMRGLGDEAANTANAIEMLKDVFRVQRGIIKKYHGSEDAVNQVWTLYKEVAAYYDAGLDPPEDVTLLFPDDNQGNVYRLPTGNETRRKGGSGVYFHLEYVGLPRSYKWANTNNLSKILKELHQSYLRGADRIFVVNVGDIKPMELPFNLAMDLAWDASKLDSPAKIPHYLERYATREFGADSAPEIAAILLEHSHLVGMRRYEFVTPDTFSVLTTTRPSESSTAGSV
;
A
#
# COMPACT_ATOMS: atom_id res chain seq x y z
N MET A 1 47.44 -35.99 -26.46
CA MET A 1 46.05 -36.47 -26.25
C MET A 1 45.46 -35.72 -25.08
N VAL A 2 45.23 -34.43 -25.34
CA VAL A 2 44.86 -33.36 -24.43
C VAL A 2 43.73 -32.62 -25.14
N ALA A 3 42.73 -32.18 -24.37
CA ALA A 3 41.72 -31.19 -24.71
C ALA A 3 40.81 -31.47 -25.92
N LEU A 4 39.66 -32.11 -25.67
CA LEU A 4 38.45 -31.96 -26.47
C LEU A 4 37.31 -32.75 -25.79
N LEU A 5 36.62 -32.15 -24.80
CA LEU A 5 35.31 -32.61 -24.30
C LEU A 5 34.65 -31.60 -23.35
N LEU A 6 34.80 -30.29 -23.63
CA LEU A 6 34.13 -29.19 -22.93
C LEU A 6 33.66 -28.16 -23.95
N ALA A 7 32.74 -28.57 -24.83
CA ALA A 7 32.07 -27.68 -25.77
C ALA A 7 30.77 -28.30 -26.28
N ALA A 8 29.80 -28.52 -25.39
CA ALA A 8 28.41 -28.70 -25.79
C ALA A 8 27.48 -28.40 -24.62
N SER A 9 26.42 -27.63 -24.92
CA SER A 9 25.22 -27.38 -24.12
C SER A 9 25.36 -26.64 -22.79
N LEU A 10 25.66 -25.34 -22.86
CA LEU A 10 24.99 -24.36 -22.01
C LEU A 10 24.72 -23.09 -22.83
N ALA A 11 23.92 -23.24 -23.88
CA ALA A 11 23.14 -22.11 -24.39
C ALA A 11 21.99 -21.91 -23.39
N ALA A 12 22.33 -21.38 -22.21
CA ALA A 12 21.35 -20.76 -21.34
C ALA A 12 20.84 -19.57 -22.15
N SER A 13 19.60 -19.68 -22.62
CA SER A 13 18.81 -18.57 -23.07
C SER A 13 18.88 -17.48 -22.00
N LEU A 14 19.74 -16.48 -22.22
CA LEU A 14 19.65 -15.15 -21.64
C LEU A 14 18.34 -14.55 -22.14
N LEU A 15 17.22 -15.05 -21.60
CA LEU A 15 16.04 -14.22 -21.45
C LEU A 15 16.51 -13.10 -20.54
N SER A 16 16.81 -11.95 -21.15
CA SER A 16 16.92 -10.68 -20.45
C SER A 16 15.73 -10.62 -19.50
N LEU A 17 15.98 -10.79 -18.20
CA LEU A 17 15.03 -10.49 -17.14
C LEU A 17 14.87 -8.97 -17.20
N GLN A 18 14.04 -8.50 -18.13
CA GLN A 18 13.67 -7.11 -18.23
C GLN A 18 12.89 -6.75 -16.97
N CYS A 19 13.03 -5.51 -16.53
CA CYS A 19 12.28 -5.03 -15.38
C CYS A 19 10.79 -5.05 -15.72
N PHE A 20 10.03 -5.89 -15.03
CA PHE A 20 8.59 -5.97 -15.14
C PHE A 20 8.01 -5.70 -13.75
N ALA A 21 6.87 -5.04 -13.69
CA ALA A 21 6.09 -4.85 -12.47
C ALA A 21 6.08 -6.12 -11.64
N LEU A 22 6.46 -5.97 -10.37
CA LEU A 22 6.84 -7.09 -9.53
C LEU A 22 5.67 -8.07 -9.43
N LEU A 23 5.84 -9.27 -10.01
CA LEU A 23 4.90 -10.41 -10.00
C LEU A 23 3.68 -10.29 -10.95
N GLU A 24 3.50 -9.18 -11.66
CA GLU A 24 2.37 -8.97 -12.58
C GLU A 24 2.58 -9.62 -13.95
N GLU A 25 1.48 -9.82 -14.68
CA GLU A 25 1.53 -10.25 -16.07
C GLU A 25 2.10 -9.12 -16.96
N GLU A 26 3.03 -9.45 -17.85
CA GLU A 26 3.65 -8.50 -18.76
C GLU A 26 2.62 -7.81 -19.68
N LEU A 27 2.71 -6.50 -19.83
CA LEU A 27 1.90 -5.62 -20.68
C LEU A 27 2.75 -5.04 -21.81
N VAL A 28 4.05 -4.87 -21.57
CA VAL A 28 5.00 -4.23 -22.47
C VAL A 28 6.25 -5.07 -22.68
N THR A 29 6.95 -4.83 -23.78
CA THR A 29 8.29 -5.35 -24.05
C THR A 29 9.17 -4.25 -24.66
N PHE A 30 10.48 -4.36 -24.46
CA PHE A 30 11.46 -3.46 -25.06
C PHE A 30 12.16 -4.07 -26.30
N GLN A 31 11.88 -5.35 -26.62
CA GLN A 31 12.43 -6.00 -27.79
C GLN A 31 11.59 -5.73 -29.04
N GLY A 32 12.27 -5.58 -30.18
CA GLY A 32 11.62 -5.38 -31.46
C GLY A 32 10.69 -6.53 -31.86
N ILE A 33 9.64 -6.17 -32.59
CA ILE A 33 8.50 -6.95 -33.11
C ILE A 33 8.82 -8.36 -33.67
N SER A 34 10.06 -8.67 -34.07
CA SER A 34 10.41 -9.97 -34.66
C SER A 34 10.70 -11.11 -33.65
N SER A 35 10.84 -10.80 -32.35
CA SER A 35 11.16 -11.82 -31.33
C SER A 35 9.97 -12.26 -30.45
N SER A 36 8.79 -11.64 -30.58
CA SER A 36 7.60 -12.00 -29.79
C SER A 36 6.78 -13.09 -30.47
N ALA A 37 6.38 -14.12 -29.72
CA ALA A 37 5.49 -15.18 -30.20
C ALA A 37 4.04 -14.70 -30.47
N THR A 38 3.74 -13.42 -30.20
CA THR A 38 2.39 -12.84 -30.17
C THR A 38 2.11 -11.81 -31.30
N GLY A 39 3.03 -11.58 -32.22
CA GLY A 39 2.87 -10.61 -33.32
C GLY A 39 3.46 -9.21 -33.00
N PRO A 40 3.28 -8.21 -33.89
CA PRO A 40 3.82 -6.87 -33.68
C PRO A 40 3.11 -6.18 -32.50
N GLY A 41 3.85 -5.88 -31.43
CA GLY A 41 3.35 -5.00 -30.37
C GLY A 41 3.12 -3.58 -30.87
N LEU A 42 2.21 -2.85 -30.21
CA LEU A 42 1.93 -1.45 -30.51
C LEU A 42 3.04 -0.59 -29.90
N ASP A 43 3.79 0.17 -30.72
CA ASP A 43 4.77 1.12 -30.20
C ASP A 43 4.04 2.25 -29.45
N ILE A 44 4.29 2.33 -28.14
CA ILE A 44 3.72 3.32 -27.24
C ILE A 44 4.75 4.31 -26.71
N ALA A 45 6.00 4.25 -27.19
CA ALA A 45 7.08 5.12 -26.71
C ALA A 45 6.71 6.60 -26.83
N ASP A 46 6.09 7.01 -27.94
CA ASP A 46 5.64 8.40 -28.18
C ASP A 46 4.12 8.51 -28.35
N ALA A 47 3.37 7.46 -28.00
CA ALA A 47 1.92 7.45 -28.11
C ALA A 47 1.27 8.52 -27.22
N ALA A 48 0.27 9.23 -27.75
CA ALA A 48 -0.46 10.24 -26.98
C ALA A 48 -1.19 9.60 -25.80
N LEU A 49 -1.18 10.25 -24.63
CA LEU A 49 -1.95 9.86 -23.46
C LEU A 49 -3.30 10.58 -23.48
N ILE A 50 -4.39 9.82 -23.46
CA ILE A 50 -5.76 10.34 -23.54
C ILE A 50 -6.55 9.85 -22.32
N TYR A 51 -7.25 10.77 -21.65
CA TYR A 51 -8.12 10.45 -20.54
C TYR A 51 -9.35 11.36 -20.53
N ASP A 52 -10.41 10.90 -19.89
CA ASP A 52 -11.64 11.68 -19.75
C ASP A 52 -11.47 12.75 -18.66
N GLN A 53 -11.71 14.01 -19.03
CA GLN A 53 -11.61 15.17 -18.13
C GLN A 53 -12.65 15.10 -17.01
N ASP A 54 -13.77 14.42 -17.24
CA ASP A 54 -14.87 14.27 -16.28
C ASP A 54 -14.76 12.99 -15.43
N ASP A 55 -13.68 12.21 -15.59
CA ASP A 55 -13.37 11.07 -14.71
C ASP A 55 -12.86 11.52 -13.34
N PHE A 56 -12.64 10.56 -12.43
CA PHE A 56 -12.17 10.81 -11.07
C PHE A 56 -10.89 11.66 -11.02
N LYS A 57 -10.81 12.60 -10.07
CA LYS A 57 -9.64 13.45 -9.87
C LYS A 57 -8.33 12.66 -9.73
N GLY A 58 -8.35 11.55 -8.98
CA GLY A 58 -7.21 10.67 -8.80
C GLY A 58 -6.72 9.99 -10.09
N VAL A 59 -7.63 9.68 -11.01
CA VAL A 59 -7.26 9.17 -12.35
C VAL A 59 -6.50 10.24 -13.13
N GLN A 60 -6.94 11.50 -13.07
CA GLN A 60 -6.23 12.61 -13.72
C GLN A 60 -4.81 12.79 -13.15
N ILE A 61 -4.67 12.68 -11.81
CA ILE A 61 -3.37 12.73 -11.13
C ILE A 61 -2.46 11.58 -11.60
N ALA A 62 -2.97 10.35 -11.63
CA ALA A 62 -2.21 9.18 -12.05
C ALA A 62 -1.78 9.27 -13.52
N VAL A 63 -2.66 9.71 -14.43
CA VAL A 63 -2.35 9.88 -15.85
C VAL A 63 -1.28 10.97 -16.06
N GLN A 64 -1.34 12.07 -15.31
CA GLN A 64 -0.29 13.09 -15.32
C GLN A 64 1.04 12.54 -14.79
N SER A 65 1.00 11.68 -13.76
CA SER A 65 2.19 10.99 -13.25
C SER A 65 2.79 10.08 -14.32
N LEU A 66 1.99 9.22 -14.94
CA LEU A 66 2.44 8.32 -16.02
C LEU A 66 3.04 9.10 -17.20
N TRP A 67 2.45 10.24 -17.58
CA TRP A 67 3.00 11.08 -18.63
C TRP A 67 4.43 11.55 -18.30
N ARG A 68 4.68 11.98 -17.06
CA ARG A 68 6.03 12.37 -16.59
C ARG A 68 6.98 11.18 -16.45
N ASP A 69 6.48 10.03 -16.01
CA ASP A 69 7.27 8.81 -15.86
C ASP A 69 7.78 8.37 -17.24
N LEU A 70 6.89 8.30 -18.23
CA LEU A 70 7.25 7.91 -19.57
C LEU A 70 8.20 8.92 -20.25
N ASP A 71 8.15 10.21 -19.90
CA ASP A 71 9.14 11.19 -20.36
C ASP A 71 10.52 10.97 -19.72
N GLN A 72 10.57 10.59 -18.45
CA GLN A 72 11.81 10.21 -17.78
C GLN A 72 12.37 8.91 -18.35
N ILE A 73 11.52 7.97 -18.76
CA ILE A 73 11.94 6.69 -19.36
C ILE A 73 12.50 6.91 -20.78
N THR A 74 11.80 7.67 -21.63
CA THR A 74 12.23 7.86 -23.03
C THR A 74 13.31 8.91 -23.21
N GLY A 75 13.30 9.96 -22.38
CA GLY A 75 14.34 10.99 -22.33
C GLY A 75 14.24 12.13 -23.33
N HIS A 76 13.13 12.25 -24.08
CA HIS A 76 12.95 13.30 -25.08
C HIS A 76 11.64 14.10 -25.00
N GLY A 77 10.68 13.71 -24.16
CA GLY A 77 9.52 14.56 -23.82
C GLY A 77 8.58 14.91 -24.99
N ASN A 78 8.51 14.06 -26.02
CA ASN A 78 7.73 14.34 -27.23
C ASN A 78 6.23 13.99 -27.11
N ARG A 79 5.80 13.48 -25.95
CA ARG A 79 4.46 12.89 -25.78
C ARG A 79 3.38 13.95 -25.55
N GLN A 80 2.28 13.81 -26.27
CA GLN A 80 1.09 14.62 -26.06
C GLN A 80 0.24 14.06 -24.91
N LEU A 81 -0.31 14.97 -24.10
CA LEU A 81 -1.30 14.67 -23.05
C LEU A 81 -2.61 15.37 -23.40
N ALA A 82 -3.68 14.61 -23.60
CA ALA A 82 -4.99 15.11 -23.99
C ALA A 82 -6.06 14.75 -22.95
N ALA A 83 -6.65 15.77 -22.34
CA ALA A 83 -7.89 15.62 -21.59
C ALA A 83 -9.06 15.83 -22.56
N VAL A 84 -9.93 14.83 -22.69
CA VAL A 84 -11.09 14.89 -23.60
C VAL A 84 -12.39 14.88 -22.83
N THR A 85 -13.43 15.47 -23.41
CA THR A 85 -14.82 15.34 -22.94
C THR A 85 -15.64 14.63 -24.01
N ALA A 86 -16.74 13.97 -23.62
CA ALA A 86 -17.62 13.21 -24.52
C ALA A 86 -18.05 13.97 -25.79
N VAL A 87 -18.14 15.31 -25.72
CA VAL A 87 -18.63 16.18 -26.80
C VAL A 87 -17.53 16.58 -27.79
N ASN A 88 -16.25 16.48 -27.41
CA ASN A 88 -15.09 16.94 -28.18
C ASN A 88 -14.04 15.83 -28.41
N ALA A 89 -14.45 14.55 -28.47
CA ALA A 89 -13.55 13.42 -28.70
C ALA A 89 -12.90 13.39 -30.12
N SER A 90 -13.00 14.48 -30.89
CA SER A 90 -12.19 14.68 -32.09
C SER A 90 -10.78 15.08 -31.67
N ILE A 91 -9.91 14.09 -31.52
CA ILE A 91 -8.50 14.30 -31.26
C ILE A 91 -7.90 15.01 -32.49
N PRO A 92 -7.13 16.11 -32.33
CA PRO A 92 -6.57 16.82 -33.47
C PRO A 92 -5.53 15.97 -34.21
N GLY A 93 -5.86 15.54 -35.44
CA GLY A 93 -5.00 14.74 -36.30
C GLY A 93 -5.19 13.22 -36.12
N ASN A 94 -4.85 12.44 -37.15
CA ASN A 94 -4.85 10.99 -37.05
C ASN A 94 -3.64 10.53 -36.23
N LEU A 95 -3.89 9.95 -35.06
CA LEU A 95 -2.89 9.30 -34.21
C LEU A 95 -2.72 7.83 -34.63
N GLY A 96 -1.49 7.44 -34.97
CA GLY A 96 -1.19 6.02 -35.25
C GLY A 96 -1.26 5.13 -34.00
N ALA A 97 -0.93 5.68 -32.83
CA ALA A 97 -0.91 4.99 -31.54
C ALA A 97 -1.32 5.94 -30.39
N ALA A 98 -2.06 5.42 -29.42
CA ALA A 98 -2.42 6.11 -28.18
C ALA A 98 -2.40 5.19 -26.95
N ILE A 99 -2.38 5.80 -25.77
CA ILE A 99 -2.72 5.16 -24.49
C ILE A 99 -4.00 5.83 -23.99
N ILE A 100 -5.07 5.06 -23.84
CA ILE A 100 -6.37 5.56 -23.39
C ILE A 100 -6.64 5.04 -21.98
N VAL A 101 -6.94 5.94 -21.05
CA VAL A 101 -7.17 5.60 -19.63
C VAL A 101 -8.55 6.10 -19.19
N GLY A 102 -9.29 5.26 -18.46
CA GLY A 102 -10.48 5.70 -17.75
C GLY A 102 -11.13 4.62 -16.91
N SER A 103 -12.03 5.04 -16.01
CA SER A 103 -12.92 4.11 -15.30
C SER A 103 -14.02 3.58 -16.22
N VAL A 104 -14.61 2.43 -15.87
CA VAL A 104 -15.74 1.80 -16.60
C VAL A 104 -16.91 2.77 -16.84
N ASN A 105 -17.08 3.76 -15.96
CA ASN A 105 -18.14 4.76 -16.03
C ASN A 105 -17.71 6.08 -16.70
N SER A 106 -16.47 6.20 -17.17
CA SER A 106 -16.05 7.35 -17.95
C SER A 106 -16.73 7.35 -19.32
N SER A 107 -17.02 8.54 -19.84
CA SER A 107 -17.65 8.69 -21.15
C SER A 107 -16.78 8.12 -22.27
N LEU A 108 -15.47 8.32 -22.14
CA LEU A 108 -14.45 7.82 -23.06
C LEU A 108 -14.46 6.29 -23.17
N ILE A 109 -14.46 5.58 -22.03
CA ILE A 109 -14.48 4.12 -22.00
C ILE A 109 -15.84 3.56 -22.43
N ARG A 110 -16.95 4.23 -22.09
CA ARG A 110 -18.29 3.87 -22.59
C ARG A 110 -18.39 3.95 -24.12
N GLN A 111 -17.73 4.92 -24.75
CA GLN A 111 -17.70 5.02 -26.21
C GLN A 111 -17.00 3.81 -26.83
N ILE A 112 -15.83 3.43 -26.32
CA ILE A 112 -15.06 2.28 -26.79
C ILE A 112 -15.82 0.96 -26.60
N THR A 113 -16.52 0.80 -25.47
CA THR A 113 -17.31 -0.42 -25.22
C THR A 113 -18.58 -0.47 -26.09
N SER A 114 -19.23 0.67 -26.35
CA SER A 114 -20.42 0.75 -27.20
C SER A 114 -20.19 0.39 -28.66
N SER A 115 -18.97 0.58 -29.17
CA SER A 115 -18.58 0.15 -30.53
C SER A 115 -18.34 -1.36 -30.64
N GLY A 116 -18.33 -2.08 -29.51
CA GLY A 116 -18.00 -3.50 -29.42
C GLY A 116 -16.50 -3.80 -29.46
N ALA A 117 -15.64 -2.78 -29.45
CA ALA A 117 -14.19 -2.94 -29.55
C ALA A 117 -13.53 -3.49 -28.26
N LEU A 118 -14.21 -3.33 -27.11
CA LEU A 118 -13.77 -3.84 -25.81
C LEU A 118 -14.99 -4.24 -24.95
N SER A 119 -14.92 -5.38 -24.26
CA SER A 119 -15.90 -5.75 -23.23
C SER A 119 -15.27 -5.60 -21.84
N LEU A 120 -16.02 -5.08 -20.87
CA LEU A 120 -15.58 -4.86 -19.48
C LEU A 120 -16.40 -5.65 -18.45
N THR A 121 -17.20 -6.61 -18.90
CA THR A 121 -18.11 -7.40 -18.03
C THR A 121 -17.40 -8.20 -16.94
N ASP A 122 -16.11 -8.45 -17.10
CA ASP A 122 -15.25 -9.17 -16.15
C ASP A 122 -14.61 -8.27 -15.09
N ILE A 123 -14.74 -6.95 -15.19
CA ILE A 123 -14.28 -6.01 -14.14
C ILE A 123 -15.40 -5.11 -13.61
N GLU A 124 -16.52 -4.97 -14.32
CA GLU A 124 -17.65 -4.14 -13.89
C GLU A 124 -18.20 -4.60 -12.52
N GLY A 125 -18.33 -3.64 -11.60
CA GLY A 125 -18.83 -3.89 -10.24
C GLY A 125 -17.83 -4.57 -9.28
N ARG A 126 -16.62 -4.90 -9.74
CA ARG A 126 -15.56 -5.48 -8.91
C ARG A 126 -14.76 -4.40 -8.17
N TRP A 127 -14.21 -4.76 -7.02
CA TRP A 127 -13.36 -3.88 -6.23
C TRP A 127 -11.95 -3.77 -6.84
N GLU A 128 -11.53 -2.55 -7.19
CA GLU A 128 -10.15 -2.22 -7.56
C GLU A 128 -9.53 -3.08 -8.67
N SER A 129 -10.37 -3.62 -9.56
CA SER A 129 -9.94 -4.45 -10.68
C SER A 129 -9.65 -3.57 -11.91
N PHE A 130 -8.80 -4.05 -12.81
CA PHE A 130 -8.56 -3.37 -14.08
C PHE A 130 -8.26 -4.32 -15.22
N LYS A 131 -8.44 -3.82 -16.43
CA LYS A 131 -8.17 -4.50 -17.69
C LYS A 131 -7.25 -3.65 -18.53
N THR A 132 -6.32 -4.30 -19.21
CA THR A 132 -5.56 -3.68 -20.30
C THR A 132 -5.81 -4.43 -21.60
N SER A 133 -5.86 -3.72 -22.72
CA SER A 133 -5.99 -4.33 -24.04
C SER A 133 -5.49 -3.40 -25.14
N VAL A 134 -4.81 -3.96 -26.14
CA VAL A 134 -4.60 -3.25 -27.41
C VAL A 134 -5.89 -3.33 -28.24
N VAL A 135 -6.39 -2.19 -28.68
CA VAL A 135 -7.65 -2.03 -29.41
C VAL A 135 -7.40 -1.27 -30.72
N GLN A 136 -7.96 -1.78 -31.82
CA GLN A 136 -7.91 -1.11 -33.13
C GLN A 136 -9.11 -0.18 -33.31
N ASN A 137 -8.87 0.98 -33.91
CA ASN A 137 -9.87 2.03 -34.14
C ASN A 137 -10.76 2.33 -32.90
N PRO A 138 -10.17 2.51 -31.69
CA PRO A 138 -10.96 2.66 -30.46
C PRO A 138 -11.83 3.92 -30.46
N LEU A 139 -11.34 4.98 -31.12
CA LEU A 139 -11.99 6.28 -31.23
C LEU A 139 -11.74 6.85 -32.64
N PRO A 140 -12.63 7.73 -33.14
CA PRO A 140 -12.37 8.45 -34.38
C PRO A 140 -11.02 9.20 -34.33
N GLY A 141 -10.16 8.97 -35.31
CA GLY A 141 -8.82 9.59 -35.39
C GLY A 141 -7.71 8.87 -34.63
N VAL A 142 -7.98 7.69 -34.06
CA VAL A 142 -6.96 6.84 -33.41
C VAL A 142 -6.93 5.47 -34.08
N ASP A 143 -5.81 5.10 -34.71
CA ASP A 143 -5.70 3.82 -35.43
C ASP A 143 -5.59 2.64 -34.46
N ASN A 144 -4.79 2.79 -33.40
CA ASN A 144 -4.56 1.77 -32.37
C ASN A 144 -4.38 2.42 -31.00
N ALA A 145 -4.83 1.76 -29.93
CA ALA A 145 -4.49 2.19 -28.57
C ALA A 145 -4.28 1.04 -27.61
N LEU A 146 -3.39 1.24 -26.63
CA LEU A 146 -3.43 0.51 -25.37
C LEU A 146 -4.51 1.15 -24.49
N VAL A 147 -5.61 0.44 -24.25
CA VAL A 147 -6.68 0.87 -23.36
C VAL A 147 -6.44 0.30 -21.96
N ILE A 148 -6.45 1.16 -20.94
CA ILE A 148 -6.43 0.80 -19.52
C ILE A 148 -7.78 1.21 -18.92
N ALA A 149 -8.58 0.21 -18.55
CA ALA A 149 -9.92 0.41 -17.99
C ALA A 149 -9.99 -0.14 -16.56
N GLY A 150 -10.37 0.70 -15.59
CA GLY A 150 -10.55 0.27 -14.20
C GLY A 150 -12.01 0.17 -13.78
N SER A 151 -12.32 -0.77 -12.89
CA SER A 151 -13.67 -0.99 -12.35
C SER A 151 -14.18 0.19 -11.50
N ASP A 152 -13.25 0.92 -10.87
CA ASP A 152 -13.47 2.09 -10.05
C ASP A 152 -12.28 3.06 -10.12
N LYS A 153 -12.29 4.12 -9.29
CA LYS A 153 -11.21 5.11 -9.20
C LYS A 153 -9.84 4.46 -9.02
N ARG A 154 -9.70 3.52 -8.08
CA ARG A 154 -8.41 2.93 -7.70
C ARG A 154 -7.98 1.83 -8.65
N GLY A 155 -8.90 1.01 -9.16
CA GLY A 155 -8.60 0.05 -10.23
C GLY A 155 -7.96 0.74 -11.44
N THR A 156 -8.50 1.88 -11.87
CA THR A 156 -7.91 2.65 -12.98
C THR A 156 -6.51 3.16 -12.65
N ILE A 157 -6.31 3.70 -11.45
CA ILE A 157 -5.01 4.19 -10.97
C ILE A 157 -3.98 3.05 -10.91
N PHE A 158 -4.35 1.87 -10.42
CA PHE A 158 -3.46 0.71 -10.34
C PHE A 158 -3.06 0.20 -11.73
N GLY A 159 -3.97 0.23 -12.71
CA GLY A 159 -3.62 -0.07 -14.10
C GLY A 159 -2.59 0.92 -14.67
N VAL A 160 -2.75 2.21 -14.39
CA VAL A 160 -1.80 3.26 -14.78
C VAL A 160 -0.42 3.04 -14.16
N TYR A 161 -0.35 2.80 -12.86
CA TYR A 161 0.93 2.60 -12.18
C TYR A 161 1.56 1.23 -12.48
N THR A 162 0.77 0.21 -12.83
CA THR A 162 1.30 -1.07 -13.35
C THR A 162 2.01 -0.85 -14.69
N LEU A 163 1.45 -0.04 -15.59
CA LEU A 163 2.14 0.33 -16.83
C LEU A 163 3.42 1.14 -16.53
N SER A 164 3.35 2.13 -15.63
CA SER A 164 4.52 2.93 -15.21
C SER A 164 5.67 2.04 -14.69
N GLU A 165 5.35 1.10 -13.80
CA GLU A 165 6.31 0.15 -13.23
C GLU A 165 6.92 -0.74 -14.31
N GLN A 166 6.11 -1.31 -15.20
CA GLN A 166 6.61 -2.16 -16.29
C GLN A 166 7.43 -1.41 -17.35
N CYS A 167 7.18 -0.12 -17.54
CA CYS A 167 7.98 0.71 -18.43
C CYS A 167 9.31 1.15 -17.81
N GLY A 168 9.53 0.91 -16.51
CA GLY A 168 10.82 1.13 -15.84
C GLY A 168 10.81 2.20 -14.74
N GLN A 169 9.65 2.64 -14.25
CA GLN A 169 9.56 3.58 -13.12
C GLN A 169 9.24 2.83 -11.81
N SER A 170 10.23 2.70 -10.93
CA SER A 170 10.03 2.05 -9.63
C SER A 170 9.02 2.78 -8.74
N PRO A 171 8.21 2.07 -7.93
CA PRO A 171 7.44 2.67 -6.84
C PRO A 171 8.28 3.52 -5.88
N TYR A 172 9.57 3.18 -5.74
CA TYR A 172 10.51 3.86 -4.85
C TYR A 172 11.32 4.98 -5.53
N HIS A 173 10.89 5.46 -6.71
CA HIS A 173 11.59 6.50 -7.46
C HIS A 173 11.94 7.75 -6.63
N TRP A 174 11.05 8.15 -5.72
CA TRP A 174 11.26 9.32 -4.87
C TRP A 174 11.74 8.98 -3.46
N PHE A 175 11.20 7.91 -2.85
CA PHE A 175 11.54 7.55 -1.47
C PHE A 175 12.92 6.89 -1.34
N ALA A 176 13.45 6.27 -2.40
CA ALA A 176 14.77 5.65 -2.42
C ALA A 176 15.62 6.02 -3.65
N ASP A 177 15.28 7.14 -4.30
CA ASP A 177 16.03 7.73 -5.42
C ASP A 177 16.29 6.75 -6.58
N VAL A 178 15.40 5.77 -6.77
CA VAL A 178 15.56 4.76 -7.83
C VAL A 178 15.36 5.43 -9.19
N PRO A 179 16.38 5.45 -10.07
CA PRO A 179 16.29 6.14 -11.34
C PRO A 179 15.34 5.40 -12.30
N ALA A 180 14.64 6.18 -13.14
CA ALA A 180 13.88 5.64 -14.25
C ALA A 180 14.80 4.84 -15.20
N GLN A 181 14.39 3.62 -15.57
CA GLN A 181 15.11 2.84 -16.58
C GLN A 181 14.89 3.46 -17.96
N ARG A 182 15.97 3.57 -18.76
CA ARG A 182 15.93 4.26 -20.05
C ARG A 182 15.57 3.31 -21.18
N HIS A 183 14.52 3.63 -21.92
CA HIS A 183 14.05 2.84 -23.07
C HIS A 183 13.66 3.76 -24.24
N THR A 184 14.27 3.55 -25.41
CA THR A 184 13.94 4.30 -26.63
C THR A 184 12.71 3.76 -27.34
N HIS A 185 12.36 2.49 -27.11
CA HIS A 185 11.18 1.83 -27.66
C HIS A 185 10.45 1.09 -26.55
N ILE A 186 9.12 1.18 -26.57
CA ILE A 186 8.23 0.52 -25.61
C ILE A 186 7.07 -0.02 -26.43
N TYR A 187 6.90 -1.34 -26.47
CA TYR A 187 5.85 -1.98 -27.25
C TYR A 187 4.81 -2.59 -26.32
N ALA A 188 3.56 -2.14 -26.39
CA ALA A 188 2.44 -2.81 -25.75
C ALA A 188 2.17 -4.15 -26.45
N LEU A 189 2.12 -5.23 -25.67
CA LEU A 189 1.88 -6.57 -26.18
C LEU A 189 0.43 -6.69 -26.71
N PRO A 190 0.20 -7.37 -27.85
CA PRO A 190 -1.11 -7.48 -28.47
C PRO A 190 -1.99 -8.53 -27.76
N LYS A 191 -2.24 -8.32 -26.47
CA LYS A 191 -3.07 -9.19 -25.63
C LYS A 191 -3.95 -8.38 -24.69
N THR A 192 -4.94 -9.05 -24.12
CA THR A 192 -5.78 -8.50 -23.06
C THR A 192 -5.35 -9.11 -21.73
N THR A 193 -5.11 -8.29 -20.71
CA THR A 193 -4.90 -8.74 -19.34
C THR A 193 -6.05 -8.30 -18.45
N VAL A 194 -6.35 -9.11 -17.43
CA VAL A 194 -7.39 -8.81 -16.45
C VAL A 194 -6.82 -9.04 -15.07
N HIS A 195 -6.74 -7.96 -14.30
CA HIS A 195 -6.26 -7.97 -12.92
C HIS A 195 -7.50 -7.91 -12.02
N GLY A 196 -7.71 -8.98 -11.26
CA GLY A 196 -8.89 -9.17 -10.42
C GLY A 196 -8.88 -8.31 -9.15
N GLU A 197 -9.76 -8.67 -8.22
CA GLU A 197 -9.81 -8.00 -6.91
C GLU A 197 -8.55 -8.33 -6.09
N PRO A 198 -8.02 -7.37 -5.30
CA PRO A 198 -6.91 -7.63 -4.41
C PRO A 198 -7.27 -8.67 -3.34
N SER A 199 -6.28 -9.43 -2.90
CA SER A 199 -6.44 -10.43 -1.84
C SER A 199 -6.86 -9.82 -0.50
N VAL A 200 -6.44 -8.58 -0.23
CA VAL A 200 -6.82 -7.79 0.95
C VAL A 200 -7.44 -6.48 0.50
N ARG A 201 -8.62 -6.15 1.03
CA ARG A 201 -9.43 -5.02 0.54
C ARG A 201 -8.85 -3.64 0.86
N TYR A 202 -8.38 -3.44 2.09
CA TYR A 202 -7.73 -2.21 2.54
C TYR A 202 -6.31 -2.51 2.96
N ARG A 203 -5.33 -1.84 2.36
CA ARG A 203 -3.92 -2.17 2.54
C ARG A 203 -3.06 -0.93 2.51
N GLY A 204 -2.16 -0.82 3.48
CA GLY A 204 -1.19 0.25 3.51
C GLY A 204 -0.43 0.33 4.82
N LEU A 205 -0.03 1.54 5.19
CA LEU A 205 0.92 1.78 6.27
C LEU A 205 0.36 2.62 7.41
N PHE A 206 1.02 2.51 8.55
CA PHE A 206 0.94 3.42 9.67
C PHE A 206 2.29 4.12 9.81
N ILE A 207 2.30 5.45 9.66
CA ILE A 207 3.44 6.29 10.02
C ILE A 207 3.37 6.49 11.53
N ASN A 208 4.32 5.91 12.24
CA ASN A 208 4.39 5.96 13.70
C ASN A 208 5.84 6.16 14.09
N ASP A 209 6.09 6.33 15.38
CA ASP A 209 7.47 6.33 15.88
C ASP A 209 8.34 7.42 15.20
N GLU A 210 7.72 8.47 14.64
CA GLU A 210 8.31 9.33 13.60
C GLU A 210 9.29 10.41 14.10
N GLU A 211 9.60 10.39 15.39
CA GLU A 211 10.59 11.26 16.02
C GLU A 211 11.82 10.43 16.46
N PRO A 212 13.05 10.86 16.14
CA PRO A 212 13.39 12.12 15.47
C PRO A 212 13.48 12.07 13.94
N ALA A 213 13.57 10.89 13.32
CA ALA A 213 14.14 10.79 11.98
C ALA A 213 13.26 11.43 10.90
N LEU A 214 11.99 11.01 10.76
CA LEU A 214 11.08 11.52 9.74
C LEU A 214 10.81 13.02 9.91
N ASN A 215 10.42 13.44 11.11
CA ASN A 215 10.09 14.84 11.40
C ASN A 215 11.27 15.78 11.12
N GLN A 216 12.48 15.42 11.56
CA GLN A 216 13.67 16.26 11.33
C GLN A 216 14.17 16.21 9.89
N TRP A 217 13.98 15.09 9.19
CA TRP A 217 14.26 15.03 7.76
C TRP A 217 13.34 15.97 6.98
N TRP A 218 12.04 15.94 7.25
CA TRP A 218 11.08 16.79 6.55
C TRP A 218 11.28 18.28 6.86
N ALA A 219 11.53 18.61 8.13
CA ALA A 219 11.85 19.97 8.54
C ALA A 219 13.12 20.50 7.86
N ARG A 220 14.18 19.68 7.78
CA ARG A 220 15.43 20.06 7.09
C ARG A 220 15.24 20.28 5.59
N ARG A 221 14.38 19.50 4.93
CA ARG A 221 14.02 19.72 3.52
C ARG A 221 13.41 21.11 3.27
N HIS A 222 12.79 21.69 4.30
CA HIS A 222 12.19 23.02 4.30
C HIS A 222 13.09 24.10 4.92
N ASN A 223 14.37 23.80 5.15
CA ASN A 223 15.31 24.68 5.86
C ASN A 223 14.76 25.18 7.22
N ALA A 224 13.99 24.32 7.90
CA ALA A 224 13.34 24.63 9.15
C ALA A 224 13.79 23.66 10.26
N THR A 225 13.67 24.11 11.51
CA THR A 225 13.83 23.23 12.68
C THR A 225 12.56 22.44 12.97
N ARG A 226 11.41 22.91 12.45
CA ARG A 226 10.13 22.22 12.45
C ARG A 226 9.38 22.55 11.17
N TRP A 227 8.72 21.55 10.62
CA TRP A 227 7.76 21.71 9.54
C TRP A 227 6.63 20.68 9.71
N PRO A 228 5.36 21.05 9.53
CA PRO A 228 4.26 20.07 9.60
C PRO A 228 4.41 19.01 8.50
N LEU A 229 3.94 17.80 8.77
CA LEU A 229 3.69 16.82 7.72
C LEU A 229 2.44 17.27 6.96
N ASP A 230 2.66 18.10 5.95
CA ASP A 230 1.64 18.82 5.18
C ASP A 230 1.24 18.06 3.91
N ARG A 231 0.43 18.70 3.06
CA ARG A 231 -0.04 18.11 1.81
C ARG A 231 1.09 17.78 0.84
N GLU A 232 2.23 18.48 0.91
CA GLU A 232 3.39 18.16 0.09
C GLU A 232 4.01 16.83 0.54
N PHE A 233 4.20 16.65 1.85
CA PHE A 233 4.66 15.37 2.39
C PHE A 233 3.72 14.23 2.02
N TYR A 234 2.43 14.41 2.29
CA TYR A 234 1.44 13.36 2.08
C TYR A 234 1.21 13.06 0.60
N ALA A 235 1.39 14.01 -0.33
CA ALA A 235 1.37 13.71 -1.76
C ALA A 235 2.42 12.67 -2.14
N HIS A 236 3.63 12.74 -1.57
CA HIS A 236 4.66 11.72 -1.78
C HIS A 236 4.26 10.36 -1.19
N VAL A 237 3.70 10.35 0.02
CA VAL A 237 3.20 9.11 0.66
C VAL A 237 2.08 8.47 -0.16
N PHE A 238 1.14 9.28 -0.69
CA PHE A 238 0.03 8.79 -1.49
C PHE A 238 0.50 8.22 -2.84
N ASP A 239 1.46 8.87 -3.51
CA ASP A 239 2.08 8.33 -4.73
C ASP A 239 2.78 6.98 -4.46
N LEU A 240 3.57 6.88 -3.38
CA LEU A 240 4.19 5.62 -2.97
C LEU A 240 3.15 4.51 -2.74
N LEU A 241 2.11 4.82 -1.97
CA LEU A 241 1.04 3.86 -1.67
C LEU A 241 0.39 3.37 -2.96
N LEU A 242 -0.10 4.26 -3.82
CA LEU A 242 -0.79 3.86 -5.06
C LEU A 242 0.11 3.10 -6.03
N ARG A 243 1.41 3.42 -6.09
CA ARG A 243 2.40 2.67 -6.90
C ARG A 243 2.66 1.27 -6.37
N LEU A 244 2.62 1.09 -5.04
CA LEU A 244 2.60 -0.24 -4.39
C LEU A 244 1.19 -0.85 -4.40
N ARG A 245 0.29 -0.32 -5.24
CA ARG A 245 -1.12 -0.67 -5.37
C ARG A 245 -1.94 -0.43 -4.11
N ALA A 246 -1.42 0.21 -3.05
CA ALA A 246 -1.98 0.49 -1.70
C ALA A 246 -3.06 1.57 -1.67
N ASN A 247 -3.95 1.52 -0.66
CA ASN A 247 -5.14 2.37 -0.58
C ASN A 247 -5.51 2.85 0.83
N PHE A 248 -4.72 2.53 1.86
CA PHE A 248 -5.08 2.79 3.27
C PHE A 248 -3.94 3.47 4.04
N LEU A 249 -4.26 4.40 4.93
CA LEU A 249 -3.25 5.10 5.74
C LEU A 249 -3.74 5.38 7.16
N TRP A 250 -2.88 5.08 8.13
CA TRP A 250 -2.86 5.75 9.43
C TRP A 250 -1.74 6.81 9.41
N PRO A 251 -2.09 8.10 9.51
CA PRO A 251 -1.10 9.16 9.40
C PRO A 251 -0.27 9.29 10.68
N ALA A 252 0.84 10.04 10.57
CA ALA A 252 1.70 10.40 11.69
C ALA A 252 0.90 11.12 12.78
N MET A 253 1.08 10.68 14.02
CA MET A 253 0.26 11.10 15.15
C MET A 253 1.00 11.18 16.48
N TRP A 254 2.30 10.86 16.51
CA TRP A 254 3.02 10.78 17.77
C TRP A 254 2.98 12.09 18.54
N LYS A 255 2.85 11.96 19.86
CA LYS A 255 3.01 13.08 20.77
C LYS A 255 4.47 13.51 20.76
N SER A 256 4.72 14.77 20.43
CA SER A 256 6.07 15.35 20.56
C SER A 256 6.11 16.28 21.77
N PHE A 257 7.18 16.20 22.55
CA PHE A 257 7.48 17.20 23.59
C PHE A 257 8.33 18.35 23.04
N THR A 258 8.75 18.30 21.78
CA THR A 258 9.64 19.28 21.18
C THR A 258 9.40 19.42 19.68
N PRO A 259 8.50 20.34 19.26
CA PRO A 259 7.50 21.04 20.06
C PRO A 259 6.17 20.26 20.26
N PRO A 260 5.44 20.52 21.35
CA PRO A 260 4.08 20.02 21.53
C PRO A 260 3.11 20.59 20.48
N PRO A 261 2.00 19.89 20.17
CA PRO A 261 1.60 18.60 20.72
C PRO A 261 2.19 17.39 19.98
N GLY A 262 2.84 17.59 18.82
CA GLY A 262 3.20 16.52 17.88
C GLY A 262 2.60 16.78 16.51
N ASN A 263 2.45 15.73 15.71
CA ASN A 263 1.80 15.79 14.40
C ASN A 263 0.27 15.61 14.54
N ILE A 264 -0.49 16.35 13.74
CA ILE A 264 -1.95 16.22 13.60
C ILE A 264 -2.33 16.32 12.13
N PHE A 265 -2.54 15.17 11.48
CA PHE A 265 -2.95 15.08 10.07
C PHE A 265 -4.09 16.03 9.69
N PHE A 266 -5.13 16.12 10.54
CA PHE A 266 -6.37 16.82 10.22
C PHE A 266 -6.31 18.34 10.38
N THR A 267 -5.34 18.87 11.15
CA THR A 267 -5.32 20.30 11.50
C THR A 267 -3.98 20.99 11.24
N ASP A 268 -2.88 20.26 11.12
CA ASP A 268 -1.60 20.83 10.71
C ASP A 268 -1.67 21.39 9.28
N ASP A 269 -2.35 20.67 8.39
CA ASP A 269 -2.84 21.18 7.11
C ASP A 269 -4.28 20.67 6.86
N PRO A 270 -5.30 21.53 6.91
CA PRO A 270 -6.70 21.14 6.67
C PRO A 270 -6.95 20.54 5.26
N GLY A 271 -6.04 20.75 4.32
CA GLY A 271 -6.10 20.17 2.97
C GLY A 271 -5.72 18.70 2.89
N ASN A 272 -5.06 18.14 3.92
CA ASN A 272 -4.57 16.76 3.94
C ASN A 272 -5.69 15.74 3.68
N GLN A 273 -6.85 15.92 4.31
CA GLN A 273 -7.95 14.97 4.18
C GLN A 273 -8.60 14.99 2.78
N GLN A 274 -8.76 16.17 2.19
CA GLN A 274 -9.26 16.28 0.81
C GLN A 274 -8.23 15.73 -0.19
N LEU A 275 -6.93 15.99 0.04
CA LEU A 275 -5.88 15.45 -0.83
C LEU A 275 -5.89 13.91 -0.83
N ALA A 276 -6.09 13.29 0.34
CA ALA A 276 -6.21 11.84 0.43
C ALA A 276 -7.39 11.31 -0.41
N ASP A 277 -8.57 11.94 -0.30
CA ASP A 277 -9.74 11.55 -1.11
C ASP A 277 -9.51 11.75 -2.62
N ASP A 278 -8.87 12.86 -3.00
CA ASP A 278 -8.50 13.17 -4.38
C ASP A 278 -7.59 12.09 -4.96
N TYR A 279 -6.57 11.64 -4.23
CA TYR A 279 -5.69 10.52 -4.61
C TYR A 279 -6.39 9.16 -4.54
N GLY A 280 -7.41 9.02 -3.69
CA GLY A 280 -8.09 7.76 -3.41
C GLY A 280 -7.53 6.99 -2.23
N ILE A 281 -6.79 7.62 -1.32
CA ILE A 281 -6.32 6.99 -0.09
C ILE A 281 -7.41 7.08 1.00
N VAL A 282 -7.78 5.94 1.54
CA VAL A 282 -8.73 5.84 2.65
C VAL A 282 -8.02 6.16 3.96
N ILE A 283 -8.46 7.23 4.62
CA ILE A 283 -7.88 7.67 5.89
C ILE A 283 -8.58 6.98 7.05
N SER A 284 -7.77 6.43 7.93
CA SER A 284 -8.18 5.91 9.23
C SER A 284 -7.20 6.45 10.30
N THR A 285 -7.37 6.02 11.53
CA THR A 285 -6.60 6.51 12.68
C THR A 285 -6.18 5.34 13.55
N ALA A 286 -5.11 5.51 14.32
CA ALA A 286 -4.64 4.45 15.20
C ALA A 286 -5.74 3.99 16.18
N HIS A 287 -5.62 2.78 16.71
CA HIS A 287 -6.68 2.14 17.49
C HIS A 287 -7.14 2.89 18.76
N HIS A 288 -6.39 3.90 19.21
CA HIS A 288 -6.74 4.75 20.36
C HIS A 288 -7.15 6.18 19.96
N GLU A 289 -7.41 6.40 18.66
CA GLU A 289 -7.75 7.70 18.06
C GLU A 289 -9.15 7.67 17.42
N PRO A 290 -10.21 7.53 18.23
CA PRO A 290 -11.53 7.25 17.71
C PRO A 290 -12.12 8.43 16.93
N MET A 291 -12.97 8.11 15.96
CA MET A 291 -13.85 9.05 15.26
C MET A 291 -13.13 10.15 14.45
N GLN A 292 -12.02 9.80 13.78
CA GLN A 292 -11.23 10.74 12.94
C GLN A 292 -10.71 11.95 13.72
N ARG A 293 -10.25 11.68 14.96
CA ARG A 293 -9.60 12.64 15.84
C ARG A 293 -8.24 12.11 16.25
N ALA A 294 -7.20 12.87 15.94
CA ALA A 294 -5.87 12.52 16.40
C ALA A 294 -5.76 12.74 17.92
N THR A 295 -4.95 11.93 18.60
CA THR A 295 -4.71 12.03 20.05
C THR A 295 -4.23 13.44 20.42
N ASN A 296 -3.37 14.02 19.59
CA ASN A 296 -2.78 15.33 19.78
C ASN A 296 -3.78 16.50 19.63
N GLU A 297 -5.00 16.26 19.12
CA GLU A 297 -6.08 17.27 19.11
C GLU A 297 -6.73 17.45 20.49
N TRP A 298 -6.58 16.49 21.41
CA TRP A 298 -7.18 16.54 22.74
C TRP A 298 -6.34 17.39 23.69
N ASP A 299 -6.90 18.51 24.12
CA ASP A 299 -6.31 19.43 25.10
C ASP A 299 -6.99 19.26 26.47
N GLU A 300 -6.36 18.51 27.37
CA GLU A 300 -6.91 18.23 28.71
C GLU A 300 -7.09 19.49 29.57
N VAL A 301 -6.28 20.53 29.35
CA VAL A 301 -6.39 21.79 30.13
C VAL A 301 -7.70 22.49 29.80
N ARG A 302 -8.09 22.48 28.53
CA ARG A 302 -9.31 23.15 28.05
C ARG A 302 -10.54 22.25 28.09
N LEU A 303 -10.41 20.97 27.75
CA LEU A 303 -11.53 20.04 27.55
C LEU A 303 -11.81 19.17 28.77
N GLY A 304 -10.93 19.17 29.78
CA GLY A 304 -11.00 18.28 30.93
C GLY A 304 -10.39 16.91 30.65
N PRO A 305 -10.50 15.96 31.61
CA PRO A 305 -9.81 14.68 31.53
C PRO A 305 -10.34 13.80 30.39
N TRP A 306 -9.48 12.99 29.77
CA TRP A 306 -9.90 11.91 28.87
C TRP A 306 -10.47 10.72 29.66
N ASP A 307 -11.66 10.91 30.22
CA ASP A 307 -12.36 9.94 31.07
C ASP A 307 -13.85 9.93 30.74
N TRP A 308 -14.33 8.81 30.18
CA TRP A 308 -15.74 8.67 29.75
C TRP A 308 -16.73 8.85 30.90
N SER A 309 -16.37 8.39 32.10
CA SER A 309 -17.27 8.43 33.26
C SER A 309 -17.43 9.85 33.83
N ARG A 310 -16.39 10.68 33.70
CA ARG A 310 -16.34 12.03 34.29
C ARG A 310 -16.54 13.16 33.28
N ASN A 311 -16.28 12.91 32.00
CA ASN A 311 -16.17 13.95 30.98
C ASN A 311 -16.85 13.59 29.64
N ARG A 312 -17.87 12.74 29.71
CA ARG A 312 -18.61 12.20 28.57
C ARG A 312 -19.03 13.23 27.52
N ASP A 313 -19.57 14.37 27.94
CA ASP A 313 -20.13 15.37 27.02
C ASP A 313 -19.06 16.09 26.19
N ASN A 314 -17.89 16.39 26.79
CA ASN A 314 -16.78 16.99 26.07
C ASN A 314 -16.18 15.99 25.07
N ILE A 315 -16.00 14.73 25.48
CA ILE A 315 -15.50 13.66 24.60
C ILE A 315 -16.48 13.42 23.45
N THR A 316 -17.79 13.41 23.72
CA THR A 316 -18.83 13.28 22.70
C THR A 316 -18.77 14.41 21.68
N ARG A 317 -18.66 15.68 22.12
CA ARG A 317 -18.51 16.83 21.22
C ARG A 317 -17.24 16.75 20.39
N PHE A 318 -16.13 16.31 20.99
CA PHE A 318 -14.86 16.14 20.31
C PHE A 318 -14.95 15.09 19.19
N MET A 319 -15.59 13.96 19.44
CA MET A 319 -15.86 12.94 18.43
C MET A 319 -16.84 13.42 17.34
N ASP A 320 -17.87 14.19 17.71
CA ASP A 320 -18.85 14.78 16.78
C ASP A 320 -18.17 15.71 15.75
N GLU A 321 -17.20 16.50 16.18
CA GLU A 321 -16.41 17.36 15.30
C GLU A 321 -15.59 16.57 14.27
N GLY A 322 -15.02 15.43 14.66
CA GLY A 322 -14.21 14.59 13.78
C GLY A 322 -15.03 13.99 12.64
N VAL A 323 -16.18 13.40 12.96
CA VAL A 323 -17.12 12.86 11.96
C VAL A 323 -17.66 13.96 11.06
N ARG A 324 -18.05 15.11 11.64
CA ARG A 324 -18.50 16.27 10.85
C ARG A 324 -17.43 16.77 9.89
N ARG A 325 -16.16 16.84 10.32
CA ARG A 325 -15.02 17.30 9.51
C ARG A 325 -14.71 16.33 8.39
N ALA A 326 -14.77 15.02 8.65
CA ALA A 326 -14.53 13.99 7.65
C ALA A 326 -15.50 14.09 6.46
N GLY A 327 -16.75 14.51 6.71
CA GLY A 327 -17.68 14.87 5.65
C GLY A 327 -17.94 13.69 4.71
N LYS A 328 -17.58 13.84 3.43
CA LYS A 328 -17.73 12.80 2.41
C LYS A 328 -16.42 12.13 1.99
N ASN A 329 -15.29 12.56 2.58
CA ASN A 329 -13.99 11.99 2.27
C ASN A 329 -13.98 10.51 2.68
N GLU A 330 -13.50 9.64 1.81
CA GLU A 330 -13.49 8.20 2.07
C GLU A 330 -12.67 7.88 3.33
N SER A 331 -13.36 7.46 4.39
CA SER A 331 -12.79 7.27 5.72
C SER A 331 -13.14 5.90 6.29
N TYR A 332 -12.26 5.37 7.13
CA TYR A 332 -12.51 4.17 7.94
C TYR A 332 -12.45 4.56 9.41
N PHE A 333 -13.60 4.60 10.07
CA PHE A 333 -13.72 5.16 11.40
C PHE A 333 -13.28 4.17 12.47
N THR A 334 -12.22 4.51 13.20
CA THR A 334 -11.88 3.83 14.44
C THR A 334 -12.96 4.10 15.49
N ILE A 335 -13.53 3.04 16.05
CA ILE A 335 -14.54 3.10 17.11
C ILE A 335 -14.01 2.45 18.39
N GLY A 336 -14.73 2.62 19.50
CA GLY A 336 -14.27 2.28 20.84
C GLY A 336 -13.48 3.42 21.48
N MET A 337 -12.97 3.18 22.68
CA MET A 337 -12.18 4.16 23.42
C MET A 337 -11.23 3.45 24.37
N ARG A 338 -9.94 3.80 24.28
CA ARG A 338 -8.90 3.43 25.24
C ARG A 338 -8.49 4.67 26.04
N GLY A 339 -7.54 4.52 26.97
CA GLY A 339 -6.89 5.64 27.63
C GLY A 339 -6.16 6.54 26.63
N LEU A 340 -5.78 7.74 27.08
CA LEU A 340 -5.08 8.70 26.24
C LEU A 340 -3.65 8.19 25.97
N GLY A 341 -3.18 8.25 24.71
CA GLY A 341 -1.79 7.92 24.38
C GLY A 341 -1.39 6.45 24.54
N ASP A 342 -2.20 5.53 24.00
CA ASP A 342 -1.97 4.06 24.05
C ASP A 342 -2.07 3.40 25.45
N GLU A 343 -2.71 4.07 26.40
CA GLU A 343 -2.97 3.51 27.74
C GLU A 343 -4.33 2.78 27.83
N ALA A 344 -4.49 1.95 28.87
CA ALA A 344 -5.79 1.37 29.20
C ALA A 344 -6.76 2.44 29.72
N ALA A 345 -8.06 2.27 29.47
CA ALA A 345 -9.07 3.19 29.98
C ALA A 345 -9.14 3.14 31.51
N ASN A 346 -9.19 4.31 32.16
CA ASN A 346 -9.36 4.42 33.61
C ASN A 346 -10.83 4.20 34.00
N THR A 347 -11.23 2.95 34.21
CA THR A 347 -12.62 2.58 34.54
C THR A 347 -12.69 1.31 35.40
N ALA A 348 -13.69 1.27 36.29
CA ALA A 348 -14.00 0.07 37.08
C ALA A 348 -14.73 -1.02 36.26
N ASN A 349 -15.36 -0.65 35.13
CA ASN A 349 -16.06 -1.59 34.26
C ASN A 349 -15.93 -1.14 32.78
N ALA A 350 -14.91 -1.66 32.11
CA ALA A 350 -14.60 -1.32 30.73
C ALA A 350 -15.67 -1.80 29.73
N ILE A 351 -16.32 -2.93 30.01
CA ILE A 351 -17.32 -3.51 29.10
C ILE A 351 -18.55 -2.62 28.99
N GLU A 352 -19.13 -2.21 30.13
CA GLU A 352 -20.30 -1.34 30.13
C GLU A 352 -19.98 0.06 29.60
N MET A 353 -18.78 0.57 29.89
CA MET A 353 -18.29 1.82 29.30
C MET A 353 -18.25 1.73 27.77
N LEU A 354 -17.64 0.68 27.21
CA LEU A 354 -17.48 0.51 25.76
C LEU A 354 -18.82 0.32 25.04
N LYS A 355 -19.80 -0.35 25.65
CA LYS A 355 -21.17 -0.42 25.10
C LYS A 355 -21.79 0.97 24.94
N ASP A 356 -21.65 1.84 25.94
CA ASP A 356 -22.15 3.22 25.84
C ASP A 356 -21.37 4.04 24.81
N VAL A 357 -20.05 3.89 24.77
CA VAL A 357 -19.18 4.54 23.77
C VAL A 357 -19.61 4.17 22.35
N PHE A 358 -19.77 2.87 22.04
CA PHE A 358 -20.22 2.42 20.72
C PHE A 358 -21.59 3.02 20.35
N ARG A 359 -22.54 3.02 21.29
CA ARG A 359 -23.86 3.62 21.08
C ARG A 359 -23.77 5.10 20.71
N VAL A 360 -22.93 5.87 21.40
CA VAL A 360 -22.74 7.30 21.11
C VAL A 360 -22.07 7.51 19.76
N GLN A 361 -20.97 6.81 19.51
CA GLN A 361 -20.20 6.93 18.27
C GLN A 361 -21.06 6.61 17.05
N ARG A 362 -21.84 5.53 17.11
CA ARG A 362 -22.77 5.15 16.03
C ARG A 362 -23.95 6.11 15.89
N GLY A 363 -24.39 6.74 16.99
CA GLY A 363 -25.34 7.84 16.95
C GLY A 363 -24.82 9.07 16.19
N ILE A 364 -23.54 9.42 16.40
CA ILE A 364 -22.86 10.50 15.68
C ILE A 364 -22.73 10.15 14.19
N ILE A 365 -22.32 8.92 13.85
CA ILE A 365 -22.25 8.46 12.46
C ILE A 365 -23.62 8.58 11.79
N LYS A 366 -24.67 8.06 12.43
CA LYS A 366 -26.04 8.16 11.91
C LYS A 366 -26.48 9.60 11.67
N LYS A 367 -26.10 10.54 12.55
CA LYS A 367 -26.42 11.97 12.40
C LYS A 367 -25.86 12.58 11.11
N TYR A 368 -24.66 12.20 10.69
CA TYR A 368 -23.99 12.79 9.51
C TYR A 368 -24.12 11.95 8.23
N HIS A 369 -24.26 10.62 8.35
CA HIS A 369 -24.25 9.69 7.22
C HIS A 369 -25.58 8.96 7.01
N GLY A 370 -26.59 9.20 7.86
CA GLY A 370 -27.97 8.72 7.68
C GLY A 370 -28.28 7.36 8.34
N SER A 371 -27.32 6.45 8.44
CA SER A 371 -27.42 5.21 9.23
C SER A 371 -26.16 5.00 10.06
N GLU A 372 -26.27 4.15 11.08
CA GLU A 372 -25.14 3.81 11.97
C GLU A 372 -24.06 2.95 11.31
N ASP A 373 -24.39 2.28 10.21
CA ASP A 373 -23.54 1.39 9.42
C ASP A 373 -23.20 1.96 8.03
N ALA A 374 -23.52 3.25 7.78
CA ALA A 374 -23.32 3.92 6.49
C ALA A 374 -21.84 4.11 6.11
N VAL A 375 -20.93 3.97 7.09
CA VAL A 375 -19.48 4.12 6.91
C VAL A 375 -18.75 2.92 7.51
N ASN A 376 -17.60 2.61 6.92
CA ASN A 376 -16.72 1.57 7.42
C ASN A 376 -16.22 1.91 8.83
N GLN A 377 -16.26 0.92 9.71
CA GLN A 377 -15.87 1.06 11.12
C GLN A 377 -14.93 -0.07 11.53
N VAL A 378 -13.90 0.26 12.30
CA VAL A 378 -12.90 -0.70 12.79
C VAL A 378 -12.78 -0.60 14.30
N TRP A 379 -12.69 -1.76 14.94
CA TRP A 379 -12.32 -1.87 16.35
C TRP A 379 -11.14 -2.83 16.50
N THR A 380 -10.04 -2.32 17.05
CA THR A 380 -8.80 -3.08 17.19
C THR A 380 -8.70 -3.72 18.56
N LEU A 381 -8.47 -5.03 18.58
CA LEU A 381 -8.35 -5.83 19.79
C LEU A 381 -6.93 -5.75 20.36
N TYR A 382 -6.50 -4.52 20.68
CA TYR A 382 -5.13 -4.24 21.12
C TYR A 382 -4.97 -4.33 22.64
N LYS A 383 -3.94 -5.07 23.08
CA LYS A 383 -3.58 -5.25 24.51
C LYS A 383 -4.79 -5.71 25.35
N GLU A 384 -5.24 -4.90 26.31
CA GLU A 384 -6.32 -5.24 27.23
C GLU A 384 -7.68 -5.42 26.54
N VAL A 385 -7.86 -4.84 25.35
CA VAL A 385 -9.12 -4.88 24.61
C VAL A 385 -9.47 -6.29 24.13
N ALA A 386 -8.46 -7.13 23.83
CA ALA A 386 -8.68 -8.52 23.49
C ALA A 386 -9.39 -9.29 24.62
N ALA A 387 -9.05 -9.01 25.88
CA ALA A 387 -9.68 -9.63 27.03
C ALA A 387 -11.15 -9.20 27.20
N TYR A 388 -11.52 -7.99 26.77
CA TYR A 388 -12.92 -7.54 26.80
C TYR A 388 -13.77 -8.31 25.79
N TYR A 389 -13.22 -8.54 24.60
CA TYR A 389 -13.87 -9.35 23.57
C TYR A 389 -14.03 -10.81 24.04
N ASP A 390 -12.98 -11.41 24.61
CA ASP A 390 -13.05 -12.77 25.18
C ASP A 390 -14.05 -12.89 26.35
N ALA A 391 -14.26 -11.78 27.09
CA ALA A 391 -15.26 -11.70 28.17
C ALA A 391 -16.70 -11.45 27.66
N GLY A 392 -16.92 -11.41 26.34
CA GLY A 392 -18.24 -11.33 25.71
C GLY A 392 -18.68 -9.93 25.27
N LEU A 393 -17.78 -8.94 25.19
CA LEU A 393 -18.07 -7.67 24.53
C LEU A 393 -17.96 -7.83 23.01
N ASP A 394 -19.10 -7.90 22.33
CA ASP A 394 -19.17 -8.02 20.87
C ASP A 394 -19.56 -6.68 20.22
N PRO A 395 -18.80 -6.14 19.25
CA PRO A 395 -19.22 -4.97 18.49
C PRO A 395 -20.28 -5.36 17.45
N PRO A 396 -21.02 -4.39 16.89
CA PRO A 396 -21.97 -4.66 15.80
C PRO A 396 -21.35 -5.44 14.62
N GLU A 397 -22.16 -6.27 13.96
CA GLU A 397 -21.72 -7.22 12.92
C GLU A 397 -21.01 -6.57 11.72
N ASP A 398 -21.31 -5.31 11.41
CA ASP A 398 -20.69 -4.52 10.34
C ASP A 398 -19.31 -3.96 10.70
N VAL A 399 -18.92 -4.00 11.98
CA VAL A 399 -17.62 -3.51 12.45
C VAL A 399 -16.53 -4.53 12.15
N THR A 400 -15.45 -4.08 11.53
CA THR A 400 -14.26 -4.90 11.30
C THR A 400 -13.48 -5.11 12.59
N LEU A 401 -13.16 -6.36 12.89
CA LEU A 401 -12.23 -6.70 13.95
C LEU A 401 -10.80 -6.63 13.43
N LEU A 402 -9.97 -5.77 14.02
CA LEU A 402 -8.55 -5.68 13.67
C LEU A 402 -7.71 -6.39 14.72
N PHE A 403 -7.01 -7.44 14.29
CA PHE A 403 -6.13 -8.23 15.16
C PHE A 403 -4.69 -7.70 15.06
N PRO A 404 -4.09 -7.28 16.17
CA PRO A 404 -2.70 -6.88 16.15
C PRO A 404 -1.76 -8.10 16.19
N ASP A 405 -0.53 -7.88 15.77
CA ASP A 405 0.59 -8.72 16.21
C ASP A 405 1.00 -8.39 17.66
N ASP A 406 2.01 -9.09 18.14
CA ASP A 406 2.63 -8.87 19.46
C ASP A 406 3.61 -7.68 19.50
N ASN A 407 3.56 -6.80 18.49
CA ASN A 407 4.53 -5.74 18.22
C ASN A 407 5.95 -6.23 17.91
N GLN A 408 6.10 -7.52 17.60
CA GLN A 408 7.37 -8.14 17.18
C GLN A 408 7.16 -9.00 15.92
N GLY A 409 6.05 -8.80 15.21
CA GLY A 409 5.72 -9.52 14.00
C GLY A 409 5.13 -10.91 14.21
N ASN A 410 4.56 -11.26 15.38
CA ASN A 410 3.79 -12.50 15.57
C ASN A 410 2.31 -12.17 15.74
N VAL A 411 1.45 -12.60 14.80
CA VAL A 411 0.01 -12.31 14.90
C VAL A 411 -0.58 -13.01 16.12
N TYR A 412 -1.16 -12.24 17.05
CA TYR A 412 -1.57 -12.75 18.36
C TYR A 412 -2.76 -13.72 18.28
N ARG A 413 -3.76 -13.35 17.48
CA ARG A 413 -5.00 -14.09 17.26
C ARG A 413 -5.49 -13.86 15.83
N LEU A 414 -6.19 -14.84 15.29
CA LEU A 414 -6.89 -14.75 14.00
C LEU A 414 -8.34 -15.23 14.17
N PRO A 415 -9.24 -14.95 13.21
CA PRO A 415 -10.62 -15.41 13.26
C PRO A 415 -10.75 -16.91 13.60
N THR A 416 -11.74 -17.22 14.43
CA THR A 416 -12.11 -18.56 14.89
C THR A 416 -13.61 -18.80 14.70
N GLY A 417 -13.98 -20.04 14.39
CA GLY A 417 -15.40 -20.43 14.27
C GLY A 417 -16.19 -19.53 13.32
N ASN A 418 -17.24 -18.89 13.84
CA ASN A 418 -18.15 -18.04 13.07
C ASN A 418 -17.62 -16.62 12.80
N GLU A 419 -16.50 -16.20 13.40
CA GLU A 419 -15.95 -14.85 13.22
C GLU A 419 -15.62 -14.55 11.74
N THR A 420 -15.27 -15.56 10.96
CA THR A 420 -15.01 -15.44 9.50
C THR A 420 -16.24 -15.05 8.69
N ARG A 421 -17.45 -15.15 9.26
CA ARG A 421 -18.71 -14.83 8.58
C ARG A 421 -19.24 -13.44 8.92
N ARG A 422 -18.57 -12.70 9.83
CA ARG A 422 -18.99 -11.35 10.22
C ARG A 422 -19.00 -10.43 8.99
N LYS A 423 -20.03 -9.60 8.86
CA LYS A 423 -20.19 -8.68 7.73
C LYS A 423 -19.00 -7.71 7.61
N GLY A 424 -18.52 -7.20 8.75
CA GLY A 424 -17.35 -6.32 8.83
C GLY A 424 -16.03 -7.01 8.47
N GLY A 425 -15.98 -8.35 8.46
CA GLY A 425 -14.76 -9.12 8.26
C GLY A 425 -13.71 -8.88 9.35
N SER A 426 -12.45 -9.18 9.03
CA SER A 426 -11.34 -9.00 9.96
C SER A 426 -10.06 -8.58 9.25
N GLY A 427 -9.13 -7.99 9.97
CA GLY A 427 -7.84 -7.55 9.44
C GLY A 427 -6.70 -7.73 10.42
N VAL A 428 -5.51 -7.30 10.01
CA VAL A 428 -4.28 -7.33 10.79
C VAL A 428 -3.64 -5.95 10.90
N TYR A 429 -3.20 -5.63 12.12
CA TYR A 429 -2.25 -4.56 12.40
C TYR A 429 -0.87 -5.18 12.67
N PHE A 430 0.11 -4.95 11.80
CA PHE A 430 1.42 -5.61 11.83
C PHE A 430 2.55 -4.62 12.06
N HIS A 431 3.63 -5.01 12.76
CA HIS A 431 4.75 -4.12 13.06
C HIS A 431 6.03 -4.47 12.28
N LEU A 432 6.57 -3.48 11.54
CA LEU A 432 7.95 -3.47 11.03
C LEU A 432 8.87 -2.55 11.84
N GLU A 433 8.30 -1.68 12.67
CA GLU A 433 8.97 -0.87 13.69
C GLU A 433 8.12 -0.85 14.95
N TYR A 434 8.72 -0.65 16.13
CA TYR A 434 7.96 -0.49 17.38
C TYR A 434 8.76 0.20 18.50
N VAL A 435 8.03 0.97 19.30
CA VAL A 435 8.47 1.53 20.57
C VAL A 435 7.75 0.88 21.74
N GLY A 436 8.53 0.20 22.58
CA GLY A 436 8.00 -0.37 23.81
C GLY A 436 8.82 -1.55 24.33
N LEU A 437 8.14 -2.44 25.05
CA LEU A 437 8.75 -3.59 25.70
C LEU A 437 8.87 -4.81 24.76
N PRO A 438 9.85 -5.71 24.99
CA PRO A 438 10.90 -5.63 26.01
C PRO A 438 12.01 -4.61 25.70
N ARG A 439 12.14 -4.19 24.44
CA ARG A 439 13.01 -3.11 23.97
C ARG A 439 12.52 -2.64 22.61
N SER A 440 12.57 -1.34 22.35
CA SER A 440 12.24 -0.75 21.06
C SER A 440 13.22 -1.20 19.96
N TYR A 441 12.74 -1.23 18.72
CA TYR A 441 13.57 -1.40 17.52
C TYR A 441 13.12 -0.38 16.49
N LYS A 442 13.98 0.60 16.22
CA LYS A 442 13.65 1.84 15.49
C LYS A 442 14.66 2.20 14.42
N TRP A 443 15.86 1.63 14.48
CA TRP A 443 16.99 2.24 13.80
C TRP A 443 17.08 1.87 12.32
N ALA A 444 16.88 0.59 12.01
CA ALA A 444 17.05 0.03 10.67
C ALA A 444 16.11 -1.15 10.45
N ASN A 445 16.02 -1.64 9.21
CA ASN A 445 15.26 -2.85 8.93
C ASN A 445 15.84 -4.05 9.70
N THR A 446 15.04 -4.58 10.62
CA THR A 446 15.35 -5.79 11.40
C THR A 446 14.28 -6.87 11.23
N ASN A 447 13.59 -6.85 10.09
CA ASN A 447 12.45 -7.72 9.82
C ASN A 447 12.85 -8.84 8.87
N ASN A 448 12.76 -10.08 9.37
CA ASN A 448 12.97 -11.26 8.57
C ASN A 448 11.83 -11.45 7.56
N LEU A 449 12.15 -11.51 6.26
CA LEU A 449 11.15 -11.56 5.19
C LEU A 449 10.30 -12.84 5.22
N SER A 450 10.89 -13.98 5.59
CA SER A 450 10.16 -15.25 5.72
C SER A 450 9.12 -15.20 6.82
N LYS A 451 9.45 -14.52 7.94
CA LYS A 451 8.52 -14.29 9.05
C LYS A 451 7.36 -13.39 8.61
N ILE A 452 7.64 -12.24 7.98
CA ILE A 452 6.59 -11.34 7.47
C ILE A 452 5.64 -12.13 6.55
N LEU A 453 6.21 -12.84 5.58
CA LEU A 453 5.44 -13.59 4.60
C LEU A 453 4.57 -14.66 5.28
N LYS A 454 5.15 -15.45 6.18
CA LYS A 454 4.42 -16.49 6.93
C LYS A 454 3.29 -15.90 7.77
N GLU A 455 3.49 -14.75 8.41
CA GLU A 455 2.53 -14.10 9.31
C GLU A 455 1.36 -13.44 8.58
N LEU A 456 1.65 -12.74 7.50
CA LEU A 456 0.59 -12.12 6.71
C LEU A 456 -0.15 -13.14 5.84
N HIS A 457 0.54 -14.13 5.26
CA HIS A 457 -0.11 -15.14 4.42
C HIS A 457 -1.02 -16.05 5.25
N GLN A 458 -0.60 -16.49 6.45
CA GLN A 458 -1.50 -17.26 7.32
C GLN A 458 -2.73 -16.43 7.75
N SER A 459 -2.58 -15.12 7.91
CA SER A 459 -3.67 -14.23 8.28
C SER A 459 -4.73 -14.16 7.18
N TYR A 460 -4.27 -14.01 5.94
CA TYR A 460 -5.12 -14.11 4.75
C TYR A 460 -5.84 -15.48 4.67
N LEU A 461 -5.10 -16.59 4.80
CA LEU A 461 -5.69 -17.94 4.78
C LEU A 461 -6.73 -18.19 5.89
N ARG A 462 -6.65 -17.43 6.99
CA ARG A 462 -7.61 -17.49 8.11
C ARG A 462 -8.77 -16.50 7.98
N GLY A 463 -8.90 -15.83 6.84
CA GLY A 463 -10.01 -14.92 6.53
C GLY A 463 -9.85 -13.52 7.13
N ALA A 464 -8.64 -13.12 7.53
CA ALA A 464 -8.34 -11.73 7.89
C ALA A 464 -7.91 -10.96 6.63
N ASP A 465 -8.86 -10.70 5.72
CA ASP A 465 -8.64 -10.12 4.39
C ASP A 465 -9.24 -8.71 4.22
N ARG A 466 -9.77 -8.11 5.30
CA ARG A 466 -10.40 -6.79 5.23
C ARG A 466 -9.38 -5.66 5.26
N ILE A 467 -8.50 -5.64 6.25
CA ILE A 467 -7.50 -4.56 6.45
C ILE A 467 -6.14 -5.18 6.75
N PHE A 468 -5.09 -4.83 6.01
CA PHE A 468 -3.70 -4.95 6.46
C PHE A 468 -3.12 -3.55 6.61
N VAL A 469 -2.84 -3.14 7.85
CA VAL A 469 -2.14 -1.89 8.15
C VAL A 469 -0.81 -2.22 8.83
N VAL A 470 0.28 -1.69 8.28
CA VAL A 470 1.64 -2.05 8.69
C VAL A 470 2.33 -0.83 9.32
N ASN A 471 2.72 -0.89 10.59
CA ASN A 471 3.59 0.14 11.19
C ASN A 471 4.96 0.07 10.50
N VAL A 472 5.33 1.15 9.81
CA VAL A 472 6.59 1.29 9.07
C VAL A 472 7.53 2.32 9.71
N GLY A 473 7.21 2.81 10.90
CA GLY A 473 7.99 3.84 11.57
C GLY A 473 8.09 5.11 10.71
N ASP A 474 9.34 5.50 10.46
CA ASP A 474 9.74 6.63 9.62
C ASP A 474 9.57 6.42 8.09
N ILE A 475 8.90 5.35 7.65
CA ILE A 475 8.83 4.82 6.26
C ILE A 475 10.15 4.22 5.79
N LYS A 476 11.26 4.98 5.90
CA LYS A 476 12.61 4.49 5.61
C LYS A 476 13.26 3.97 6.89
N PRO A 477 14.04 2.87 6.86
CA PRO A 477 14.43 2.06 5.70
C PRO A 477 13.61 0.76 5.58
N MET A 478 12.27 0.85 5.55
CA MET A 478 11.37 -0.30 5.50
C MET A 478 10.90 -0.64 4.08
N GLU A 479 11.58 -0.16 3.03
CA GLU A 479 11.17 -0.29 1.63
C GLU A 479 10.90 -1.76 1.25
N LEU A 480 11.90 -2.62 1.39
CA LEU A 480 11.78 -4.03 1.03
C LEU A 480 10.70 -4.82 1.81
N PRO A 481 10.67 -4.81 3.16
CA PRO A 481 9.65 -5.54 3.91
C PRO A 481 8.24 -4.99 3.71
N PHE A 482 8.09 -3.66 3.54
CA PHE A 482 6.79 -3.07 3.24
C PHE A 482 6.31 -3.41 1.82
N ASN A 483 7.18 -3.39 0.80
CA ASN A 483 6.84 -3.84 -0.54
C ASN A 483 6.35 -5.29 -0.52
N LEU A 484 7.06 -6.18 0.18
CA LEU A 484 6.67 -7.60 0.29
C LEU A 484 5.28 -7.75 0.90
N ALA A 485 4.97 -6.99 1.94
CA ALA A 485 3.65 -6.98 2.56
C ALA A 485 2.56 -6.48 1.60
N MET A 486 2.84 -5.43 0.83
CA MET A 486 1.88 -4.85 -0.11
C MET A 486 1.61 -5.74 -1.32
N ASP A 487 2.64 -6.40 -1.88
CA ASP A 487 2.49 -7.35 -2.99
C ASP A 487 1.74 -8.61 -2.55
N LEU A 488 1.99 -9.10 -1.34
CA LEU A 488 1.21 -10.21 -0.76
C LEU A 488 -0.25 -9.81 -0.56
N ALA A 489 -0.50 -8.60 -0.06
CA ALA A 489 -1.85 -8.10 0.18
C ALA A 489 -2.61 -7.84 -1.15
N TRP A 490 -1.88 -7.55 -2.23
CA TRP A 490 -2.43 -7.43 -3.57
C TRP A 490 -2.79 -8.81 -4.17
N ASP A 491 -1.83 -9.73 -4.24
CA ASP A 491 -2.06 -11.09 -4.75
C ASP A 491 -1.32 -12.14 -3.92
N ALA A 492 -2.05 -12.71 -2.95
CA ALA A 492 -1.52 -13.72 -2.05
C ALA A 492 -1.11 -15.01 -2.77
N SER A 493 -1.69 -15.31 -3.94
CA SER A 493 -1.36 -16.52 -4.71
C SER A 493 0.06 -16.46 -5.28
N LYS A 494 0.59 -15.25 -5.54
CA LYS A 494 1.96 -15.07 -6.01
C LYS A 494 2.98 -15.35 -4.92
N LEU A 495 2.62 -15.19 -3.65
CA LEU A 495 3.50 -15.27 -2.49
C LEU A 495 3.00 -16.29 -1.45
N ASP A 496 2.54 -17.46 -1.89
CA ASP A 496 1.99 -18.52 -1.02
C ASP A 496 3.01 -19.30 -0.17
N SER A 497 4.32 -19.09 -0.35
CA SER A 497 5.37 -19.89 0.28
C SER A 497 6.68 -19.10 0.50
N PRO A 498 7.35 -19.26 1.66
CA PRO A 498 8.70 -18.72 1.90
C PRO A 498 9.74 -19.14 0.86
N ALA A 499 9.55 -20.27 0.18
CA ALA A 499 10.45 -20.72 -0.88
C ALA A 499 10.50 -19.77 -2.09
N LYS A 500 9.52 -18.86 -2.23
CA LYS A 500 9.48 -17.85 -3.31
C LYS A 500 10.33 -16.61 -3.02
N ILE A 501 10.82 -16.43 -1.79
CA ILE A 501 11.57 -15.22 -1.39
C ILE A 501 12.83 -14.99 -2.24
N PRO A 502 13.70 -15.98 -2.52
CA PRO A 502 14.88 -15.75 -3.35
C PRO A 502 14.54 -15.18 -4.73
N HIS A 503 13.56 -15.77 -5.41
CA HIS A 503 13.08 -15.30 -6.72
C HIS A 503 12.43 -13.90 -6.64
N TYR A 504 11.67 -13.64 -5.58
CA TYR A 504 11.11 -12.31 -5.32
C TYR A 504 12.22 -11.26 -5.16
N LEU A 505 13.29 -11.57 -4.42
CA LEU A 505 14.43 -10.67 -4.22
C LEU A 505 15.20 -10.41 -5.51
N GLU A 506 15.38 -11.41 -6.37
CA GLU A 506 15.99 -11.21 -7.70
C GLU A 506 15.17 -10.25 -8.56
N ARG A 507 13.84 -10.40 -8.56
CA ARG A 507 12.96 -9.48 -9.29
C ARG A 507 12.96 -8.07 -8.70
N TYR A 508 12.89 -7.95 -7.37
CA TYR A 508 13.00 -6.69 -6.67
C TYR A 508 14.34 -6.01 -7.02
N ALA A 509 15.45 -6.72 -6.92
CA ALA A 509 16.77 -6.19 -7.25
C ALA A 509 16.91 -5.81 -8.74
N THR A 510 16.31 -6.58 -9.65
CA THR A 510 16.24 -6.24 -11.08
C THR A 510 15.49 -4.92 -11.29
N ARG A 511 14.39 -4.71 -10.57
CA ARG A 511 13.60 -3.48 -10.65
C ARG A 511 14.39 -2.27 -10.18
N GLU A 512 15.03 -2.36 -9.03
CA GLU A 512 15.72 -1.21 -8.44
C GLU A 512 17.12 -0.94 -9.02
N PHE A 513 17.84 -1.98 -9.43
CA PHE A 513 19.27 -1.89 -9.75
C PHE A 513 19.66 -2.41 -11.14
N GLY A 514 18.71 -2.99 -11.88
CA GLY A 514 18.95 -3.62 -13.18
C GLY A 514 19.40 -5.09 -13.07
N ALA A 515 19.28 -5.81 -14.19
CA ALA A 515 19.44 -7.27 -14.22
C ALA A 515 20.87 -7.76 -13.94
N ASP A 516 21.89 -6.98 -14.31
CA ASP A 516 23.30 -7.40 -14.25
C ASP A 516 23.77 -7.65 -12.81
N SER A 517 23.36 -6.80 -11.86
CA SER A 517 23.73 -6.90 -10.44
C SER A 517 22.66 -7.59 -9.59
N ALA A 518 21.50 -7.91 -10.16
CA ALA A 518 20.35 -8.40 -9.41
C ALA A 518 20.61 -9.70 -8.62
N PRO A 519 21.29 -10.74 -9.17
CA PRO A 519 21.54 -11.97 -8.41
C PRO A 519 22.42 -11.75 -7.17
N GLU A 520 23.45 -10.92 -7.28
CA GLU A 520 24.36 -10.62 -6.17
C GLU A 520 23.64 -9.79 -5.09
N ILE A 521 22.92 -8.75 -5.50
CA ILE A 521 22.15 -7.91 -4.57
C ILE A 521 21.06 -8.73 -3.87
N ALA A 522 20.35 -9.58 -4.60
CA ALA A 522 19.33 -10.46 -4.02
C ALA A 522 19.92 -11.41 -2.96
N ALA A 523 21.11 -11.97 -3.22
CA ALA A 523 21.82 -12.81 -2.25
C ALA A 523 22.20 -12.02 -0.99
N ILE A 524 22.68 -10.78 -1.13
CA ILE A 524 23.00 -9.90 0.01
C ILE A 524 21.74 -9.59 0.83
N LEU A 525 20.64 -9.24 0.16
CA LEU A 525 19.35 -8.95 0.83
C LEU A 525 18.80 -10.17 1.56
N LEU A 526 18.95 -11.36 0.97
CA LEU A 526 18.52 -12.62 1.59
C LEU A 526 19.35 -12.93 2.84
N GLU A 527 20.67 -12.79 2.76
CA GLU A 527 21.57 -13.00 3.90
C GLU A 527 21.31 -11.97 5.01
N HIS A 528 21.11 -10.69 4.65
CA HIS A 528 20.72 -9.66 5.61
C HIS A 528 19.43 -10.04 6.34
N SER A 529 18.39 -10.41 5.60
CA SER A 529 17.10 -10.89 6.15
C SER A 529 17.25 -12.07 7.09
N HIS A 530 18.16 -13.01 6.78
CA HIS A 530 18.49 -14.14 7.65
C HIS A 530 19.13 -13.67 8.97
N LEU A 531 20.20 -12.87 8.86
CA LEU A 531 21.00 -12.41 10.01
C LEU A 531 20.17 -11.54 10.98
N VAL A 532 19.39 -10.58 10.47
CA VAL A 532 18.55 -9.73 11.34
C VAL A 532 17.40 -10.51 11.98
N GLY A 533 17.00 -11.64 11.37
CA GLY A 533 16.04 -12.57 11.96
C GLY A 533 16.55 -13.31 13.18
N MET A 534 17.87 -13.46 13.34
CA MET A 534 18.45 -14.10 14.52
C MET A 534 18.36 -13.18 15.75
N ARG A 535 18.68 -11.90 15.56
CA ARG A 535 18.63 -10.89 16.63
C ARG A 535 18.55 -9.49 16.02
N ARG A 536 17.57 -8.69 16.44
CA ARG A 536 17.46 -7.27 16.08
C ARG A 536 18.64 -6.48 16.62
N TYR A 537 19.07 -5.43 15.92
CA TYR A 537 20.28 -4.67 16.25
C TYR A 537 20.29 -4.16 17.69
N GLU A 538 19.19 -3.57 18.14
CA GLU A 538 19.04 -3.01 19.49
C GLU A 538 19.11 -4.08 20.58
N PHE A 539 18.93 -5.35 20.24
CA PHE A 539 18.97 -6.50 21.15
C PHE A 539 20.30 -7.25 21.15
N VAL A 540 21.25 -6.84 20.31
CA VAL A 540 22.60 -7.42 20.30
C VAL A 540 23.43 -6.82 21.43
N THR A 541 24.06 -7.71 22.19
CA THR A 541 24.97 -7.42 23.31
C THR A 541 26.25 -8.25 23.15
N PRO A 542 27.36 -7.92 23.86
CA PRO A 542 28.62 -8.66 23.74
C PRO A 542 28.53 -10.17 24.00
N ASP A 543 27.53 -10.61 24.75
CA ASP A 543 27.25 -12.00 25.13
C ASP A 543 26.18 -12.69 24.27
N THR A 544 25.62 -12.01 23.26
CA THR A 544 24.57 -12.57 22.38
C THR A 544 25.05 -13.81 21.61
N PHE A 545 26.29 -13.79 21.12
CA PHE A 545 26.89 -14.89 20.37
C PHE A 545 28.10 -15.44 21.13
N SER A 546 28.17 -16.77 21.26
CA SER A 546 29.26 -17.42 22.00
C SER A 546 30.60 -17.24 21.29
N VAL A 547 31.58 -16.68 22.01
CA VAL A 547 32.99 -16.62 21.57
C VAL A 547 33.76 -17.90 21.88
N LEU A 548 33.15 -18.83 22.64
CA LEU A 548 33.78 -20.08 23.10
C LEU A 548 33.39 -21.29 22.26
N THR A 549 32.22 -21.27 21.62
CA THR A 549 31.70 -22.37 20.79
C THR A 549 31.43 -21.89 19.38
N THR A 550 32.27 -22.32 18.42
CA THR A 550 32.06 -22.09 17.00
C THR A 550 31.24 -23.23 16.38
N THR A 551 29.97 -23.39 16.75
CA THR A 551 29.06 -24.12 15.87
C THR A 551 28.67 -23.16 14.74
N ARG A 552 29.44 -23.19 13.65
CA ARG A 552 28.99 -22.56 12.39
C ARG A 552 27.65 -23.19 12.01
N PRO A 553 26.59 -22.41 11.79
CA PRO A 553 25.29 -22.95 11.38
C PRO A 553 25.25 -23.61 9.98
N SER A 554 26.38 -23.86 9.32
CA SER A 554 26.45 -24.39 7.96
C SER A 554 27.29 -25.67 7.77
N GLU A 555 27.84 -26.28 8.83
CA GLU A 555 28.72 -27.48 8.70
C GLU A 555 28.11 -28.79 9.22
N SER A 556 26.83 -28.84 9.60
CA SER A 556 26.21 -30.06 10.17
C SER A 556 25.31 -30.88 9.23
N SER A 557 25.38 -30.69 7.91
CA SER A 557 24.56 -31.48 6.95
C SER A 557 25.32 -32.56 6.18
N THR A 558 26.43 -33.10 6.71
CA THR A 558 27.00 -34.38 6.22
C THR A 558 27.82 -35.06 7.32
N ALA A 559 27.27 -36.14 7.87
CA ALA A 559 27.95 -37.37 8.37
C ALA A 559 27.37 -37.85 9.70
N GLY A 560 26.75 -39.04 9.69
CA GLY A 560 26.42 -39.74 10.92
C GLY A 560 25.24 -40.70 10.80
N SER A 561 25.31 -41.67 9.90
CA SER A 561 24.61 -42.93 10.09
C SER A 561 25.12 -43.61 11.37
N VAL A 562 24.23 -43.84 12.33
CA VAL A 562 24.17 -45.08 13.13
C VAL A 562 22.71 -45.43 13.33
#